data_AF-A0A542PYB5-F1
#
_entry.id   AF-A0A542PYB5-F1
#
_cell.length_a   1.000
_cell.length_b   1.000
_cell.length_c   1.000
_cell.angle_alpha   90.00
_cell.angle_beta   90.00
_cell.angle_gamma   90.00
#
_symmetry.space_group_name_H-M   'P 1'
#
loop_
_entity.id
_entity.type
_entity.pdbx_description
1 polymer ?
#
loop_
_entity_poly.entity_id
_entity_poly.type
_entity_poly.pdbx_seq_one_letter_code
_entity_poly.pdbx_strand_id
1 'polypeptide(L)'
;MTWASWTTTGIYAGPGGVLTEEVGVIKGDVTVHTTWSADGQAQIAVQYSGATDWFTMAGSPVPCPSEQASRTLHQAIVDAVREGTEAPATAAHGTAPPP
;
A
#
# COMPACT_ATOMS: atom_id res chain seq x y z
N MET A 1 -5.99 -18.03 -18.90
CA MET A 1 -5.10 -17.37 -17.92
C MET A 1 -5.96 -16.36 -17.17
N THR A 2 -6.46 -16.73 -16.00
CA THR A 2 -7.36 -15.86 -15.23
C THR A 2 -6.51 -14.94 -14.37
N TRP A 3 -6.75 -13.65 -14.47
CA TRP A 3 -6.15 -12.64 -13.63
C TRP A 3 -7.27 -11.73 -13.15
N ALA A 4 -7.10 -11.16 -11.97
CA ALA A 4 -8.05 -10.23 -11.38
C ALA A 4 -7.29 -9.00 -10.91
N SER A 5 -7.86 -7.83 -11.13
CA SER A 5 -7.31 -6.59 -10.60
C SER A 5 -8.37 -5.84 -9.80
N TRP A 6 -7.92 -5.24 -8.70
CA TRP A 6 -8.74 -4.47 -7.79
C TRP A 6 -8.11 -3.10 -7.65
N THR A 7 -8.89 -2.04 -7.83
CA THR A 7 -8.38 -0.67 -7.71
C THR A 7 -9.30 0.11 -6.78
N THR A 8 -8.71 0.77 -5.80
CA THR A 8 -9.40 1.71 -4.93
C THR A 8 -8.64 3.03 -4.96
N THR A 9 -9.31 4.07 -5.43
CA THR A 9 -8.80 5.45 -5.51
C THR A 9 -9.32 6.27 -4.33
N GLY A 10 -8.70 7.42 -4.05
CA GLY A 10 -9.19 8.34 -3.02
C GLY A 10 -8.99 7.83 -1.60
N ILE A 11 -7.91 7.08 -1.36
CA ILE A 11 -7.58 6.57 -0.04
C ILE A 11 -6.67 7.58 0.63
N TYR A 12 -7.11 8.17 1.73
CA TYR A 12 -6.24 8.99 2.55
C TYR A 12 -5.32 8.09 3.38
N ALA A 13 -4.03 8.13 3.08
CA ALA A 13 -3.01 7.42 3.86
C ALA A 13 -2.92 8.03 5.26
N GLY A 14 -3.05 7.19 6.28
CA GLY A 14 -2.98 7.59 7.69
C GLY A 14 -1.61 8.15 8.10
N PRO A 15 -1.41 8.51 9.38
CA PRO A 15 -0.22 9.22 9.86
C PRO A 15 1.11 8.53 9.54
N GLY A 16 1.14 7.20 9.50
CA GLY A 16 2.28 6.39 9.09
C GLY A 16 2.61 6.39 7.59
N GLY A 17 1.65 6.75 6.74
CA GLY A 17 1.76 6.65 5.29
C GLY A 17 1.84 5.21 4.77
N VAL A 18 2.13 5.07 3.49
CA VAL A 18 2.28 3.78 2.81
C VAL A 18 3.73 3.56 2.45
N LEU A 19 4.35 2.51 2.97
CA LEU A 19 5.72 2.16 2.60
C LEU A 19 5.76 1.50 1.21
N THR A 20 6.56 2.09 0.33
CA THR A 20 6.86 1.58 -1.02
C THR A 20 8.35 1.29 -1.13
N GLU A 21 8.72 0.39 -2.04
CA GLU A 21 10.13 0.02 -2.24
C GLU A 21 10.95 1.12 -2.94
N GLU A 22 10.31 1.88 -3.82
CA GLU A 22 11.00 2.82 -4.72
C GLU A 22 11.18 4.21 -4.11
N VAL A 23 10.12 4.76 -3.51
CA VAL A 23 10.10 6.15 -2.99
C VAL A 23 9.96 6.23 -1.48
N GLY A 24 9.90 5.09 -0.79
CA GLY A 24 9.70 5.02 0.66
C GLY A 24 8.26 5.33 1.05
N VAL A 25 8.06 6.19 2.06
CA VAL A 25 6.73 6.45 2.62
C VAL A 25 5.97 7.48 1.80
N ILE A 26 4.84 7.07 1.23
CA ILE A 26 3.86 7.91 0.54
C ILE A 26 2.80 8.39 1.54
N LYS A 27 2.48 9.69 1.55
CA LYS A 27 1.49 10.30 2.46
C LYS A 27 0.43 11.10 1.69
N GLY A 28 -0.75 11.24 2.28
CA GLY A 28 -1.86 11.97 1.66
C GLY A 28 -2.76 11.06 0.84
N ASP A 29 -3.37 11.58 -0.23
CA ASP A 29 -4.33 10.81 -1.02
C ASP A 29 -3.62 9.88 -2.01
N VAL A 30 -3.95 8.60 -1.94
CA VAL A 30 -3.34 7.53 -2.74
C VAL A 30 -4.39 6.65 -3.38
N THR A 31 -3.97 5.98 -4.44
CA THR A 31 -4.68 4.93 -5.13
C THR A 31 -3.92 3.63 -4.92
N VAL A 32 -4.62 2.59 -4.47
CA VAL A 32 -4.09 1.25 -4.33
C VAL A 32 -4.62 0.39 -5.48
N HIS A 33 -3.72 -0.30 -6.16
CA HIS A 33 -4.02 -1.24 -7.22
C HIS A 33 -3.40 -2.60 -6.87
N THR A 34 -4.23 -3.63 -6.87
CA THR A 34 -3.80 -5.00 -6.58
C THR A 34 -4.09 -5.86 -7.80
N THR A 35 -3.05 -6.48 -8.36
CA THR A 35 -3.14 -7.38 -9.50
C THR A 35 -2.80 -8.79 -9.08
N TRP A 36 -3.79 -9.67 -9.12
CA TRP A 36 -3.65 -11.08 -8.85
C TRP A 36 -3.59 -11.91 -10.14
N SER A 37 -2.66 -12.85 -10.16
CA SER A 37 -2.47 -13.82 -11.24
C SER A 37 -2.82 -15.23 -10.76
N ALA A 38 -3.34 -16.06 -11.66
CA ALA A 38 -3.62 -17.48 -11.39
C ALA A 38 -2.40 -18.32 -10.94
N ASP A 39 -1.18 -17.76 -11.01
CA ASP A 39 0.04 -18.33 -10.43
C ASP A 39 0.05 -18.29 -8.89
N GLY A 40 -0.97 -17.68 -8.27
CA GLY A 40 -1.09 -17.58 -6.83
C GLY A 40 -0.32 -16.40 -6.24
N GLN A 41 -0.11 -15.34 -7.01
CA GLN A 41 0.66 -14.16 -6.62
C GLN A 41 -0.18 -12.89 -6.80
N ALA A 42 -0.13 -11.99 -5.84
CA ALA A 42 -0.76 -10.67 -5.89
C ALA A 42 0.32 -9.58 -5.82
N GLN A 43 0.44 -8.80 -6.89
CA GLN A 43 1.25 -7.58 -6.90
C GLN A 43 0.41 -6.41 -6.40
N ILE A 44 0.98 -5.59 -5.53
CA ILE A 44 0.32 -4.37 -5.04
C ILE A 44 1.16 -3.17 -5.46
N ALA A 45 0.52 -2.29 -6.21
CA ALA A 45 1.05 -1.01 -6.63
C ALA A 45 0.24 0.11 -5.99
N VAL A 46 0.92 1.20 -5.63
CA VAL A 46 0.34 2.36 -4.98
C VAL A 46 0.78 3.60 -5.75
N GLN A 47 -0.13 4.51 -5.96
CA GLN A 47 0.10 5.73 -6.71
C GLN A 47 -0.44 6.91 -5.90
N TYR A 48 0.21 8.06 -5.96
CA TYR A 48 -0.40 9.31 -5.50
C TYR A 48 -1.63 9.62 -6.34
N SER A 49 -2.77 9.93 -5.73
CA SER A 49 -3.97 10.25 -6.51
C SER A 49 -3.73 11.40 -7.48
N GLY A 50 -3.96 11.14 -8.77
CA GLY A 50 -3.73 12.09 -9.85
C GLY A 50 -2.30 12.10 -10.41
N ALA A 51 -1.38 11.32 -9.86
CA ALA A 51 -0.08 11.07 -10.48
C ALA A 51 -0.20 10.00 -11.58
N THR A 52 0.84 9.88 -12.41
CA THR A 52 0.94 8.84 -13.45
C THR A 52 1.81 7.67 -12.99
N ASP A 53 2.70 7.92 -12.03
CA ASP A 53 3.67 6.96 -11.51
C ASP A 53 3.01 6.00 -10.51
N TRP A 54 3.30 4.71 -10.67
CA TRP A 54 2.88 3.64 -9.78
C TRP A 54 4.12 3.09 -9.08
N PHE A 55 4.02 2.91 -7.77
CA PHE A 55 5.10 2.46 -6.91
C PHE A 55 4.75 1.12 -6.29
N THR A 56 5.70 0.20 -6.24
CA THR A 56 5.47 -1.11 -5.63
C THR A 56 5.37 -1.00 -4.11
N MET A 57 4.28 -1.51 -3.53
CA MET A 57 4.12 -1.54 -2.07
C MET A 57 5.16 -2.49 -1.47
N ALA A 58 5.83 -2.06 -0.40
CA ALA A 58 6.83 -2.87 0.27
C ALA A 58 6.20 -4.20 0.75
N GLY A 59 6.88 -5.31 0.44
CA GLY A 59 6.37 -6.67 0.72
C GLY A 59 5.57 -7.30 -0.43
N SER A 60 5.42 -6.63 -1.58
CA SER A 60 4.91 -7.25 -2.81
C SER A 60 6.04 -7.93 -3.60
N PRO A 61 5.75 -9.01 -4.35
CA PRO A 61 4.45 -9.71 -4.47
C PRO A 61 4.10 -10.57 -3.24
N VAL A 62 2.79 -10.68 -2.96
CA VAL A 62 2.25 -11.45 -1.83
C VAL A 62 1.65 -12.77 -2.32
N PRO A 63 1.93 -13.91 -1.66
CA PRO A 63 1.31 -15.19 -2.00
C PRO A 63 -0.19 -15.16 -1.72
N CYS A 64 -0.99 -15.42 -2.75
CA CYS A 64 -2.44 -15.33 -2.70
C CYS A 64 -3.09 -16.49 -3.47
N PRO A 65 -3.70 -17.47 -2.77
CA PRO A 65 -4.09 -18.75 -3.38
C PRO A 65 -5.33 -18.69 -4.28
N SER A 66 -6.10 -17.60 -4.25
CA SER A 66 -7.32 -17.46 -5.06
C SER A 66 -7.70 -16.01 -5.34
N GLU A 67 -8.57 -15.79 -6.32
CA GLU A 67 -9.18 -14.50 -6.62
C GLU A 67 -9.95 -13.92 -5.41
N GLN A 68 -10.67 -14.75 -4.65
CA GLN A 68 -11.40 -14.27 -3.47
C GLN A 68 -10.44 -13.83 -2.36
N ALA A 69 -9.34 -14.56 -2.19
CA ALA A 69 -8.28 -14.17 -1.28
C ALA A 69 -7.64 -12.84 -1.72
N SER A 70 -7.49 -12.60 -3.03
CA SER A 70 -6.87 -11.35 -3.52
C SER A 70 -7.76 -10.14 -3.29
N ARG A 71 -9.08 -10.31 -3.40
CA ARG A 71 -10.05 -9.27 -3.04
C ARG A 71 -10.01 -8.95 -1.54
N THR A 72 -9.92 -9.98 -0.71
CA THR A 72 -9.82 -9.81 0.75
C THR A 72 -8.52 -9.12 1.14
N LEU A 73 -7.40 -9.55 0.53
CA LEU A 73 -6.09 -8.91 0.67
C LEU A 73 -6.13 -7.44 0.25
N HIS A 74 -6.72 -7.15 -0.92
CA HIS A 74 -6.88 -5.77 -1.39
C HIS A 74 -7.62 -4.92 -0.36
N GLN A 75 -8.76 -5.41 0.15
CA GLN A 75 -9.55 -4.68 1.14
C GLN A 75 -8.77 -4.46 2.45
N ALA A 76 -8.01 -5.46 2.90
CA ALA A 76 -7.17 -5.35 4.09
C ALA A 76 -6.03 -4.33 3.90
N ILE A 77 -5.43 -4.26 2.71
CA ILE A 77 -4.41 -3.25 2.38
C ILE A 77 -5.03 -1.86 2.37
N VAL A 78 -6.19 -1.67 1.73
CA VAL A 78 -6.89 -0.38 1.73
C VAL A 78 -7.19 0.08 3.15
N ASP A 79 -7.62 -0.84 4.03
CA ASP A 79 -7.89 -0.53 5.43
C ASP A 79 -6.60 -0.18 6.21
N ALA A 80 -5.54 -0.99 6.07
CA ALA A 80 -4.25 -0.71 6.70
C ALA A 80 -3.62 0.62 6.26
N VAL A 81 -3.76 0.97 4.97
CA VAL A 81 -3.34 2.27 4.43
C VAL A 81 -4.13 3.41 5.09
N ARG A 82 -5.44 3.24 5.30
CA ARG A 82 -6.31 4.24 5.95
C ARG A 82 -6.00 4.39 7.43
N GLU A 83 -5.85 3.28 8.14
CA GLU A 83 -5.49 3.29 9.56
C GLU A 83 -4.08 3.88 9.75
N GLY A 84 -3.24 3.79 8.71
CA GLY A 84 -1.85 4.23 8.78
C GLY A 84 -1.12 3.43 9.83
N THR A 85 -1.25 2.11 9.79
CA THR A 85 -0.60 1.21 10.76
C THR A 85 0.90 1.31 10.62
N GLU A 86 1.45 2.26 11.36
CA GLU A 86 2.82 2.29 11.83
C GLU A 86 3.00 1.01 12.65
N ALA A 87 3.60 -0.03 12.07
CA ALA A 87 4.32 -0.98 12.92
C ALA A 87 5.28 -0.14 13.80
N PRO A 88 5.30 -0.34 15.13
CA PRO A 88 5.60 0.70 16.09
C PRO A 88 6.95 1.34 15.81
N ALA A 89 6.92 2.62 15.45
CA ALA A 89 8.06 3.50 15.55
C ALA A 89 8.41 3.59 17.04
N THR A 90 9.31 2.72 17.50
CA THR A 90 9.93 2.88 18.81
C THR A 90 10.78 4.15 18.71
N ALA A 91 10.24 5.22 19.28
CA ALA A 91 10.86 6.48 19.71
C ALA A 91 12.24 6.84 19.14
N ALA A 92 12.29 7.91 18.35
CA ALA A 92 13.17 9.07 18.64
C ALA A 92 12.94 10.19 17.61
N HIS A 93 12.03 11.12 17.93
CA HIS A 93 12.13 12.48 17.41
C HIS A 93 12.03 13.45 18.58
N GLY A 94 13.09 13.48 19.39
CA GLY A 94 13.35 14.55 20.33
C GLY A 94 14.02 15.70 19.59
N THR A 95 13.19 16.61 19.11
CA THR A 95 13.51 17.86 18.42
C THR A 95 14.52 18.70 19.21
N ALA A 96 15.61 19.13 18.58
CA ALA A 96 16.43 20.24 19.07
C ALA A 96 16.01 21.53 18.34
N PRO A 97 15.57 22.58 19.04
CA PRO A 97 15.52 23.92 18.47
C PRO A 97 16.72 24.78 18.95
N PRO A 98 17.42 25.50 18.04
CA PRO A 98 18.38 26.56 18.39
C PRO A 98 17.62 27.84 18.85
N PRO A 99 18.26 28.88 19.45
CA PRO A 99 19.65 29.34 19.34
C PRO A 99 20.56 29.16 20.58
#